data_AF-A0A2Z4UUT1-F1
#
_entry.id   AF-A0A2Z4UUT1-F1
#
_cell.length_a   1.000
_cell.length_b   1.000
_cell.length_c   1.000
_cell.angle_alpha   90.00
_cell.angle_beta   90.00
_cell.angle_gamma   90.00
#
_symmetry.space_group_name_H-M   'P 1'
#
loop_
_entity.id
_entity.type
_entity.pdbx_description
1 polymer ?
#
loop_
_entity_poly.entity_id
_entity_poly.type
_entity_poly.pdbx_seq_one_letter_code
_entity_poly.pdbx_strand_id
1 'polypeptide(L)'
;MARLDRVQAGLGLAPGGHDPLTAMHTSRADAGTRHYQRDVGKAPGLEERVPGRRYDSLDRPPAPRRPGRAGARRPRPPVADGPGAVFGKERGAVRWPYGLELPGPPRSLTPQALARHEEAVRDRRAAQESITAWAAASGLKRSLSGCCPQWLQRRRSRRCSPWTCTQYGSDGLDHDWLDRLVSWTRDGSPVAITAAPYQVAPEDEVRLKWWTRTDRRLAVARGTGWHGPGTTQIVMWRRDIARELRPA
;
A
#
# COMPACT_ATOMS: atom_id res chain seq x y z
N MET A 1 6.05 -19.51 -19.17
CA MET A 1 6.52 -20.44 -20.20
C MET A 1 7.30 -19.75 -21.33
N ALA A 2 6.86 -18.65 -21.96
CA ALA A 2 7.55 -18.14 -23.18
C ALA A 2 8.83 -17.25 -23.04
N ARG A 3 9.30 -16.90 -21.82
CA ARG A 3 10.40 -15.92 -21.63
C ARG A 3 11.77 -16.56 -21.34
N LEU A 4 11.79 -17.68 -20.61
CA LEU A 4 13.03 -18.36 -20.19
C LEU A 4 13.72 -19.08 -21.35
N ASP A 5 12.95 -19.77 -22.19
CA ASP A 5 13.48 -20.41 -23.40
C ASP A 5 14.04 -19.39 -24.40
N ARG A 6 13.46 -18.18 -24.43
CA ARG A 6 13.91 -17.07 -25.27
C ARG A 6 15.26 -16.50 -24.80
N VAL A 7 15.53 -16.54 -23.50
CA VAL A 7 16.81 -16.14 -22.92
C VAL A 7 17.87 -17.21 -23.13
N GLN A 8 17.53 -18.49 -22.97
CA GLN A 8 18.46 -19.61 -23.21
C GLN A 8 18.90 -19.69 -24.69
N ALA A 9 17.95 -19.50 -25.62
CA ALA A 9 18.25 -19.43 -27.05
C ALA A 9 19.19 -18.26 -27.40
N GLY A 10 19.04 -17.11 -26.73
CA GLY A 10 19.95 -15.96 -26.91
C GLY A 10 21.36 -16.19 -26.37
N LEU A 11 21.57 -17.20 -25.54
CA LEU A 11 22.86 -17.57 -24.95
C LEU A 11 23.49 -18.81 -25.63
N GLY A 12 22.90 -19.34 -26.69
CA GLY A 12 23.39 -20.52 -27.40
C GLY A 12 23.32 -21.82 -26.60
N LEU A 13 22.56 -21.84 -25.50
CA LEU A 13 22.39 -23.01 -24.65
C LEU A 13 21.23 -23.87 -25.18
N ALA A 14 21.42 -25.19 -25.20
CA ALA A 14 20.34 -26.11 -25.51
C ALA A 14 19.17 -25.87 -24.54
N PRO A 15 17.91 -25.82 -25.01
CA PRO A 15 16.76 -25.67 -24.15
C PRO A 15 16.79 -26.77 -23.09
N GLY A 16 16.74 -26.37 -21.82
CA GLY A 16 16.73 -27.33 -20.72
C GLY A 16 15.58 -28.31 -20.91
N GLY A 17 15.85 -29.61 -20.80
CA GLY A 17 14.81 -30.63 -20.85
C GLY A 17 13.82 -30.39 -19.72
N HIS A 18 12.72 -29.69 -20.02
CA HIS A 18 11.67 -29.41 -19.06
C HIS A 18 10.80 -30.65 -18.95
N ASP A 19 11.21 -31.59 -18.10
CA ASP A 19 10.31 -32.65 -17.67
C ASP A 19 9.14 -31.99 -16.90
N PRO A 20 7.90 -32.06 -17.44
CA PRO A 20 6.75 -31.41 -16.80
C PRO A 20 6.45 -31.98 -15.41
N LEU A 21 6.91 -33.20 -15.09
CA LEU A 21 6.79 -33.77 -13.74
C LEU A 21 7.68 -33.02 -12.74
N THR A 22 8.88 -32.61 -13.13
CA THR A 22 9.82 -31.90 -12.25
C THR A 22 9.30 -30.49 -11.85
N ALA A 23 8.63 -29.79 -12.76
CA ALA A 23 7.95 -28.51 -12.46
C ALA A 23 6.71 -28.69 -11.56
N MET A 24 6.04 -29.84 -11.67
CA MET A 24 4.91 -30.17 -10.80
C MET A 24 5.37 -30.53 -9.38
N HIS A 25 6.52 -31.20 -9.23
CA HIS A 25 7.07 -31.59 -7.92
C HIS A 25 7.64 -30.41 -7.12
N THR A 26 8.27 -29.44 -7.77
CA THR A 26 8.80 -28.23 -7.11
C THR A 26 7.69 -27.34 -6.57
N SER A 27 6.59 -27.15 -7.32
CA SER A 27 5.42 -26.42 -6.82
C SER A 27 4.69 -27.13 -5.66
N ARG A 28 4.78 -28.47 -5.62
CA ARG A 28 4.17 -29.30 -4.55
C ARG A 28 5.01 -29.29 -3.27
N ALA A 29 6.34 -29.23 -3.37
CA ALA A 29 7.23 -29.06 -2.22
C ALA A 29 7.11 -27.66 -1.59
N ASP A 30 6.99 -26.61 -2.40
CA ASP A 30 6.82 -25.24 -1.92
C ASP A 30 5.42 -24.95 -1.33
N ALA A 31 4.38 -25.63 -1.84
CA ALA A 31 3.04 -25.61 -1.24
C ALA A 31 2.96 -26.50 0.01
N GLY A 32 3.71 -27.61 0.05
CA GLY A 32 3.75 -28.55 1.16
C GLY A 32 4.41 -27.99 2.41
N THR A 33 5.48 -27.19 2.26
CA THR A 33 6.30 -26.76 3.40
C THR A 33 5.62 -25.70 4.30
N ARG A 34 4.60 -24.98 3.80
CA ARG A 34 3.84 -23.99 4.61
C ARG A 34 2.63 -24.56 5.35
N HIS A 35 2.30 -25.84 5.13
CA HIS A 35 1.14 -26.49 5.75
C HIS A 35 1.46 -27.82 6.45
N TYR A 36 2.68 -28.35 6.36
CA TYR A 36 2.99 -29.70 6.84
C TYR A 36 3.05 -29.86 8.38
N GLN A 37 3.10 -28.77 9.15
CA GLN A 37 3.24 -28.86 10.61
C GLN A 37 1.94 -28.72 11.42
N ARG A 38 0.76 -28.71 10.79
CA ARG A 38 -0.51 -28.80 11.52
C ARG A 38 -1.50 -29.74 10.83
N ASP A 39 -1.71 -30.90 11.48
CA ASP A 39 -2.97 -31.67 11.47
C ASP A 39 -3.45 -32.34 10.17
N VAL A 40 -2.56 -32.67 9.21
CA VAL A 40 -2.98 -33.52 8.07
C VAL A 40 -2.93 -35.03 8.40
N GLY A 41 -2.07 -35.44 9.33
CA GLY A 41 -1.91 -36.85 9.71
C GLY A 41 -3.10 -37.49 10.46
N LYS A 42 -4.11 -36.69 10.83
CA LYS A 42 -5.33 -37.15 11.52
C LYS A 42 -6.61 -37.02 10.68
N ALA A 43 -6.51 -36.57 9.43
CA ALA A 43 -7.68 -36.40 8.59
C ALA A 43 -8.16 -37.76 8.04
N PRO A 44 -9.47 -38.06 8.07
CA PRO A 44 -10.03 -39.30 7.51
C PRO A 44 -9.71 -39.45 6.03
N GLY A 45 -9.66 -40.70 5.57
CA GLY A 45 -9.47 -41.06 4.17
C GLY A 45 -10.55 -40.42 3.28
N LEU A 46 -10.28 -40.30 1.98
CA LEU A 46 -11.18 -39.60 1.04
C LEU A 46 -12.60 -40.20 1.01
N GLU A 47 -12.71 -41.51 1.26
CA GLU A 47 -13.95 -42.27 1.29
C GLU A 47 -14.77 -42.05 2.58
N GLU A 48 -14.15 -41.54 3.64
CA GLU A 48 -14.78 -41.33 4.96
C GLU A 48 -15.26 -39.88 5.17
N ARG A 49 -15.14 -39.03 4.14
CA ARG A 49 -15.48 -37.61 4.20
C ARG A 49 -16.94 -37.36 3.82
N VAL A 50 -17.65 -36.69 4.72
CA VAL A 50 -19.02 -36.23 4.51
C VAL A 50 -19.00 -34.85 3.82
N PRO A 51 -19.68 -34.68 2.68
CA PRO A 51 -19.78 -33.39 2.00
C PRO A 51 -20.28 -32.28 2.93
N GLY A 52 -19.56 -31.16 2.97
CA GLY A 52 -19.90 -29.98 3.78
C GLY A 52 -19.36 -29.96 5.22
N ARG A 53 -18.76 -31.06 5.70
CA ARG A 53 -18.18 -31.14 7.05
C ARG A 53 -16.72 -30.69 7.03
N ARG A 54 -16.31 -29.86 7.99
CA ARG A 54 -14.91 -29.46 8.18
C ARG A 54 -14.23 -30.41 9.17
N TYR A 55 -13.04 -30.89 8.80
CA TYR A 55 -12.26 -31.90 9.54
C TYR A 55 -10.99 -31.31 10.18
N ASP A 56 -10.89 -29.98 10.21
CA ASP A 56 -9.78 -29.19 10.75
C ASP A 56 -9.79 -29.08 12.29
N SER A 57 -10.64 -29.87 12.98
CA SER A 57 -10.89 -29.72 14.41
C SER A 57 -11.36 -30.99 15.13
N LEU A 58 -10.93 -32.18 14.68
CA LEU A 58 -11.46 -33.46 15.17
C LEU A 58 -11.23 -33.76 16.67
N ASP A 59 -10.31 -33.06 17.34
CA ASP A 59 -10.06 -33.20 18.79
C ASP A 59 -10.54 -31.99 19.62
N ARG A 60 -11.26 -31.03 19.03
CA ARG A 60 -11.74 -29.84 19.75
C ARG A 60 -13.22 -29.99 20.10
N PRO A 61 -13.61 -29.91 21.39
CA PRO A 61 -15.02 -29.87 21.74
C PRO A 61 -15.69 -28.67 21.04
N PRO A 62 -16.94 -28.83 20.57
CA PRO A 62 -17.63 -27.77 19.86
C PRO A 62 -17.71 -26.54 20.76
N ALA A 63 -17.16 -25.42 20.27
CA ALA A 63 -17.24 -24.17 21.01
C ALA A 63 -18.73 -23.82 21.23
N PRO A 64 -19.14 -23.43 22.46
CA PRO A 64 -20.52 -23.11 22.73
C PRO A 64 -20.98 -22.00 21.78
N ARG A 65 -22.11 -22.24 21.11
CA ARG A 65 -22.76 -21.26 20.24
C ARG A 65 -23.09 -20.03 21.07
N ARG A 66 -22.31 -18.95 20.91
CA ARG A 66 -22.65 -17.65 21.50
C ARG A 66 -23.99 -17.20 20.92
N PRO A 67 -24.96 -16.78 21.75
CA PRO A 67 -26.21 -16.23 21.25
C PRO A 67 -25.90 -15.04 20.34
N GLY A 68 -26.52 -15.06 19.15
CA GLY A 68 -26.35 -14.04 18.12
C GLY A 68 -26.68 -12.68 18.69
N ARG A 69 -25.70 -11.76 18.68
CA ARG A 69 -25.93 -10.35 18.98
C ARG A 69 -26.73 -9.76 17.82
N ALA A 70 -28.05 -9.76 17.98
CA ALA A 70 -28.96 -8.97 17.16
C ALA A 70 -28.48 -7.50 17.16
N GLY A 71 -28.66 -6.84 16.02
CA GLY A 71 -28.07 -5.56 15.67
C GLY A 71 -28.32 -4.47 16.71
N ALA A 72 -27.26 -4.11 17.44
CA ALA A 72 -27.04 -2.75 17.85
C ALA A 72 -25.77 -2.32 17.14
N ARG A 73 -25.91 -1.61 16.01
CA ARG A 73 -24.80 -0.78 15.50
C ARG A 73 -24.46 0.17 16.64
N ARG A 74 -23.39 -0.12 17.38
CA ARG A 74 -22.80 0.87 18.28
C ARG A 74 -22.65 2.15 17.47
N PRO A 75 -23.08 3.31 18.00
CA PRO A 75 -22.78 4.59 17.38
C PRO A 75 -21.29 4.58 17.05
N ARG A 76 -20.95 4.82 15.77
CA ARG A 76 -19.56 5.07 15.41
C ARG A 76 -19.13 6.20 16.35
N PRO A 77 -18.07 6.05 17.14
CA PRO A 77 -17.57 7.18 17.91
C PRO A 77 -17.37 8.35 16.94
N PRO A 78 -17.59 9.60 17.38
CA PRO A 78 -17.30 10.77 16.56
C PRO A 78 -15.91 10.57 15.96
N VAL A 79 -15.78 10.85 14.66
CA VAL A 79 -14.51 10.76 13.95
C VAL A 79 -13.54 11.59 14.78
N ALA A 80 -12.57 10.95 15.42
CA ALA A 80 -11.60 11.67 16.21
C ALA A 80 -10.94 12.69 15.28
N ASP A 81 -11.06 13.98 15.58
CA ASP A 81 -10.37 14.99 14.78
C ASP A 81 -8.86 14.89 15.05
N GLY A 82 -8.07 15.06 13.99
CA GLY A 82 -6.61 15.11 14.08
C GLY A 82 -5.86 13.92 13.45
N PRO A 83 -4.52 13.92 13.58
CA PRO A 83 -3.64 13.08 12.77
C PRO A 83 -3.82 11.58 12.99
N GLY A 84 -4.25 11.16 14.19
CA GLY A 84 -4.52 9.76 14.49
C GLY A 84 -5.69 9.15 13.68
N ALA A 85 -6.67 9.96 13.28
CA ALA A 85 -7.78 9.46 12.46
C ALA A 85 -7.46 9.39 10.97
N VAL A 86 -6.55 10.26 10.51
CA VAL A 86 -6.03 10.28 9.14
C VAL A 86 -5.00 9.18 8.95
N PHE A 87 -3.99 9.12 9.81
CA PHE A 87 -2.81 8.29 9.63
C PHE A 87 -2.86 6.96 10.40
N GLY A 88 -3.82 6.80 11.31
CA GLY A 88 -3.87 5.67 12.23
C GLY A 88 -2.85 5.79 13.36
N LYS A 89 -2.95 4.86 14.32
CA LYS A 89 -2.01 4.77 15.43
C LYS A 89 -1.19 3.48 15.39
N GLU A 90 0.07 3.56 15.79
CA GLU A 90 0.97 2.45 16.06
C GLU A 90 1.50 2.58 17.48
N ARG A 91 1.22 1.59 18.34
CA ARG A 91 1.59 1.59 19.77
C ARG A 91 1.24 2.91 20.51
N GLY A 92 0.09 3.52 20.17
CA GLY A 92 -0.39 4.77 20.77
C GLY A 92 0.08 6.05 20.08
N ALA A 93 1.08 5.99 19.19
CA ALA A 93 1.59 7.14 18.43
C ALA A 93 0.99 7.21 17.02
N VAL A 94 0.99 8.39 16.39
CA VAL A 94 0.58 8.57 15.00
C VAL A 94 1.59 7.88 14.07
N ARG A 95 1.10 7.13 13.09
CA ARG A 95 1.95 6.54 12.06
C ARG A 95 2.21 7.54 10.94
N TRP A 96 3.21 8.38 11.09
CA TRP A 96 3.59 9.38 10.09
C TRP A 96 4.12 8.73 8.79
N PRO A 97 3.92 9.37 7.62
CA PRO A 97 4.65 9.05 6.39
C PRO A 97 6.16 9.23 6.58
N TYR A 98 6.95 8.55 5.77
CA TYR A 98 8.41 8.62 5.86
C TYR A 98 8.93 10.03 5.66
N GLY A 99 9.75 10.49 6.60
CA GLY A 99 10.26 11.85 6.63
C GLY A 99 9.21 12.85 7.07
N LEU A 100 8.10 12.44 7.67
CA LEU A 100 7.25 13.34 8.46
C LEU A 100 7.41 13.14 9.96
N GLU A 101 8.22 12.19 10.39
CA GLU A 101 8.61 12.06 11.78
C GLU A 101 9.40 13.29 12.22
N LEU A 102 9.15 13.75 13.46
CA LEU A 102 9.96 14.82 14.04
C LEU A 102 11.42 14.35 14.14
N PRO A 103 12.40 15.20 13.82
CA PRO A 103 13.80 14.84 13.97
C PRO A 103 14.08 14.51 15.43
N GLY A 104 14.95 13.51 15.66
CA GLY A 104 15.49 13.25 16.98
C GLY A 104 16.31 14.44 17.50
N PRO A 105 16.64 14.45 18.80
CA PRO A 105 17.41 15.54 19.39
C PRO A 105 18.73 15.75 18.63
N PRO A 106 19.21 17.00 18.57
CA PRO A 106 20.44 17.30 17.85
C PRO A 106 21.62 16.57 18.49
N ARG A 107 22.55 16.08 17.66
CA ARG A 107 23.76 15.39 18.12
C ARG A 107 24.78 16.33 18.77
N SER A 108 24.64 17.63 18.54
CA SER A 108 25.51 18.68 19.05
C SER A 108 24.66 19.78 19.67
N LEU A 109 25.15 20.36 20.77
CA LEU A 109 24.48 21.43 21.51
C LEU A 109 25.03 22.81 21.16
N THR A 110 25.75 22.94 20.04
CA THR A 110 26.16 24.27 19.56
C THR A 110 24.94 25.11 19.19
N PRO A 111 24.98 26.44 19.37
CA PRO A 111 23.85 27.31 19.02
C PRO A 111 23.35 27.10 17.58
N GLN A 112 24.26 26.90 16.62
CA GLN A 112 23.91 26.64 15.23
C GLN A 112 23.25 25.27 15.00
N ALA A 113 23.62 24.24 15.76
CA ALA A 113 22.99 22.92 15.67
C ALA A 113 21.58 22.95 16.28
N LEU A 114 21.41 23.66 17.39
CA LEU A 114 20.11 23.89 18.03
C LEU A 114 19.17 24.66 17.10
N ALA A 115 19.62 25.78 16.53
CA ALA A 115 18.82 26.58 15.60
C ALA A 115 18.37 25.78 14.36
N ARG A 116 19.28 25.00 13.75
CA ARG A 116 18.93 24.10 12.63
C ARG A 116 17.93 23.01 13.03
N HIS A 117 18.05 22.48 14.24
CA HIS A 117 17.12 21.48 14.75
C HIS A 117 15.72 22.08 14.98
N GLU A 118 15.64 23.26 15.60
CA GLU A 118 14.39 23.99 15.81
C GLU A 118 13.69 24.32 14.48
N GLU A 119 14.44 24.79 13.49
CA GLU A 119 13.93 25.01 12.13
C GLU A 119 13.40 23.71 11.51
N ALA A 120 14.16 22.62 11.57
CA ALA A 120 13.72 21.33 11.05
C ALA A 120 12.46 20.80 11.77
N VAL A 121 12.32 21.02 13.09
CA VAL A 121 11.11 20.68 13.85
C VAL A 121 9.92 21.52 13.38
N ARG A 122 10.10 22.84 13.23
CA ARG A 122 9.06 23.76 12.77
C ARG A 122 8.56 23.37 11.38
N ASP A 123 9.48 23.16 10.45
CA ASP A 123 9.14 22.80 9.07
C ASP A 123 8.41 21.45 9.03
N ARG A 124 8.82 20.49 9.87
CA ARG A 124 8.13 19.20 9.94
C ARG A 124 6.75 19.28 10.56
N ARG A 125 6.53 20.14 11.54
CA ARG A 125 5.19 20.39 12.10
C ARG A 125 4.27 21.03 11.06
N ALA A 126 4.75 22.04 10.33
CA ALA A 126 3.99 22.65 9.25
C ALA A 126 3.59 21.61 8.17
N ALA A 127 4.54 20.75 7.77
CA ALA A 127 4.29 19.64 6.86
C ALA A 127 3.22 18.66 7.39
N GLN A 128 3.35 18.24 8.66
CA GLN A 128 2.38 17.36 9.33
C GLN A 128 0.98 17.99 9.36
N GLU A 129 0.88 19.26 9.71
CA GLU A 129 -0.37 20.01 9.79
C GLU A 129 -1.03 20.14 8.42
N SER A 130 -0.28 20.59 7.41
CA SER A 130 -0.77 20.75 6.03
C SER A 130 -1.38 19.46 5.48
N ILE A 131 -0.63 18.36 5.50
CA ILE A 131 -1.12 17.09 4.93
C ILE A 131 -2.27 16.49 5.76
N THR A 132 -2.27 16.69 7.09
CA THR A 132 -3.36 16.23 7.97
C THR A 132 -4.64 17.00 7.70
N ALA A 133 -4.56 18.33 7.64
CA ALA A 133 -5.70 19.20 7.38
C ALA A 133 -6.30 18.92 6.00
N TRP A 134 -5.46 18.82 4.97
CA TRP A 134 -5.86 18.46 3.61
C TRP A 134 -6.61 17.12 3.56
N ALA A 135 -6.05 16.08 4.18
CA ALA A 135 -6.65 14.75 4.18
C ALA A 135 -7.95 14.70 4.98
N ALA A 136 -7.99 15.37 6.14
CA ALA A 136 -9.17 15.45 6.99
C ALA A 136 -10.33 16.18 6.30
N ALA A 137 -10.07 17.35 5.70
CA ALA A 137 -11.07 18.09 4.91
C ALA A 137 -11.60 17.28 3.72
N SER A 138 -10.77 16.40 3.18
CA SER A 138 -11.14 15.49 2.09
C SER A 138 -11.75 14.17 2.56
N GLY A 139 -11.94 13.96 3.87
CA GLY A 139 -12.46 12.69 4.43
C GLY A 139 -11.60 11.48 4.06
N LEU A 140 -10.29 11.66 3.95
CA LEU A 140 -9.34 10.64 3.55
C LEU A 140 -8.66 9.99 4.77
N LYS A 141 -8.35 8.71 4.62
CA LYS A 141 -7.53 7.94 5.56
C LYS A 141 -6.35 7.32 4.85
N ARG A 142 -5.16 7.40 5.44
CA ARG A 142 -3.95 6.79 4.91
C ARG A 142 -4.15 5.28 4.78
N SER A 143 -3.67 4.73 3.67
CA SER A 143 -3.49 3.30 3.47
C SER A 143 -2.01 2.96 3.28
N LEU A 144 -1.59 1.88 3.91
CA LEU A 144 -0.26 1.29 3.76
C LEU A 144 -0.18 0.31 2.57
N SER A 145 -1.33 0.00 2.00
CA SER A 145 -1.44 -0.94 0.86
C SER A 145 -1.29 -0.25 -0.48
N GLY A 146 -1.51 1.07 -0.56
CA GLY A 146 -1.29 1.79 -1.80
C GLY A 146 0.20 1.87 -2.13
N CYS A 147 0.52 1.70 -3.41
CA CYS A 147 1.88 1.46 -3.88
C CYS A 147 2.17 2.00 -5.28
N CYS A 148 1.17 2.44 -6.04
CA CYS A 148 1.34 2.99 -7.39
C CYS A 148 -0.02 3.46 -7.95
N PRO A 149 -0.05 4.18 -9.08
CA PRO A 149 -1.28 4.51 -9.80
C PRO A 149 -2.20 3.32 -10.11
N GLN A 150 -1.66 2.14 -10.48
CA GLN A 150 -2.50 0.97 -10.74
C GLN A 150 -3.35 0.56 -9.52
N TRP A 151 -2.88 0.84 -8.31
CA TRP A 151 -3.66 0.56 -7.10
C TRP A 151 -4.97 1.37 -7.06
N LEU A 152 -5.00 2.58 -7.62
CA LEU A 152 -6.22 3.38 -7.72
C LEU A 152 -7.26 2.72 -8.62
N GLN A 153 -6.85 1.95 -9.62
CA GLN A 153 -7.78 1.28 -10.55
C GLN A 153 -8.52 0.11 -9.90
N ARG A 154 -8.12 -0.29 -8.67
CA ARG A 154 -8.68 -1.43 -7.94
C ARG A 154 -9.90 -1.02 -7.11
N ARG A 155 -10.79 -1.99 -6.89
CA ARG A 155 -11.97 -1.81 -6.01
C ARG A 155 -11.65 -1.90 -4.51
N ARG A 156 -10.56 -2.57 -4.15
CA ARG A 156 -10.18 -2.81 -2.74
C ARG A 156 -8.75 -2.35 -2.49
N SER A 157 -8.49 -1.86 -1.28
CA SER A 157 -7.16 -1.46 -0.85
C SER A 157 -6.27 -2.68 -0.59
N ARG A 158 -5.72 -3.27 -1.66
CA ARG A 158 -4.72 -4.34 -1.61
C ARG A 158 -3.55 -3.99 -2.50
N ARG A 159 -2.34 -4.14 -1.97
CA ARG A 159 -1.09 -3.86 -2.68
C ARG A 159 -1.02 -4.60 -4.02
N CYS A 160 -0.40 -3.99 -5.01
CA CYS A 160 -0.09 -4.64 -6.28
C CYS A 160 0.84 -5.83 -6.06
N SER A 161 0.82 -6.80 -6.97
CA SER A 161 1.90 -7.79 -6.99
C SER A 161 3.19 -7.07 -7.41
N PRO A 162 4.37 -7.57 -7.02
CA PRO A 162 5.64 -6.97 -7.42
C PRO A 162 5.74 -6.79 -8.95
N TRP A 163 5.24 -7.76 -9.71
CA TRP A 163 5.28 -7.76 -11.17
C TRP A 163 4.37 -6.74 -11.86
N THR A 164 3.34 -6.23 -11.18
CA THR A 164 2.43 -5.23 -11.75
C THR A 164 2.57 -3.87 -11.08
N CYS A 165 3.36 -3.76 -10.01
CA CYS A 165 3.56 -2.50 -9.33
C CYS A 165 4.40 -1.56 -10.22
N THR A 166 3.86 -0.41 -10.59
CA THR A 166 4.61 0.52 -11.44
C THR A 166 5.60 1.40 -10.67
N GLN A 167 5.58 1.36 -9.33
CA GLN A 167 6.60 1.99 -8.48
C GLN A 167 7.75 1.02 -8.15
N TYR A 168 7.42 -0.21 -7.75
CA TYR A 168 8.40 -1.17 -7.19
C TYR A 168 8.66 -2.39 -8.09
N GLY A 169 7.97 -2.49 -9.24
CA GLY A 169 8.16 -3.59 -10.18
C GLY A 169 9.37 -3.37 -11.09
N SER A 170 9.63 -4.35 -11.96
CA SER A 170 10.86 -4.41 -12.78
C SER A 170 11.12 -3.16 -13.63
N ASP A 171 10.05 -2.50 -14.07
CA ASP A 171 10.16 -1.41 -15.03
C ASP A 171 10.14 -0.03 -14.34
N GLY A 172 9.80 0.04 -13.04
CA GLY A 172 9.88 1.26 -12.23
C GLY A 172 9.20 2.52 -12.82
N LEU A 173 8.28 2.40 -13.76
CA LEU A 173 7.86 3.51 -14.63
C LEU A 173 7.30 4.76 -13.93
N ASP A 174 6.87 4.62 -12.67
CA ASP A 174 6.35 5.72 -11.87
C ASP A 174 7.23 6.02 -10.64
N HIS A 175 8.43 5.45 -10.53
CA HIS A 175 9.25 5.52 -9.31
C HIS A 175 9.68 6.94 -8.95
N ASP A 176 10.14 7.72 -9.92
CA ASP A 176 10.72 9.06 -9.72
C ASP A 176 9.68 10.06 -9.19
N TRP A 177 8.57 10.25 -9.91
CA TRP A 177 7.54 11.18 -9.48
C TRP A 177 6.76 10.72 -8.24
N LEU A 178 6.79 9.43 -7.89
CA LEU A 178 6.17 8.89 -6.67
C LEU A 178 7.05 9.04 -5.42
N ASP A 179 8.07 9.89 -5.44
CA ASP A 179 8.83 10.18 -4.22
C ASP A 179 7.90 10.67 -3.09
N ARG A 180 8.19 10.21 -1.87
CA ARG A 180 7.39 10.49 -0.67
C ARG A 180 5.91 10.11 -0.78
N LEU A 181 5.60 9.04 -1.53
CA LEU A 181 4.23 8.54 -1.71
C LEU A 181 3.45 8.39 -0.39
N VAL A 182 2.24 8.95 -0.38
CA VAL A 182 1.17 8.64 0.58
C VAL A 182 -0.07 8.21 -0.18
N SER A 183 -0.69 7.12 0.24
CA SER A 183 -1.88 6.57 -0.39
C SER A 183 -3.11 6.77 0.49
N TRP A 184 -4.25 7.05 -0.13
CA TRP A 184 -5.45 7.53 0.54
C TRP A 184 -6.68 6.72 0.16
N THR A 185 -7.47 6.41 1.19
CA THR A 185 -8.72 5.67 1.06
C THR A 185 -9.89 6.45 1.64
N ARG A 186 -11.07 6.17 1.13
CA ARG A 186 -12.36 6.57 1.71
C ARG A 186 -13.20 5.30 1.81
N ASP A 187 -13.70 5.03 3.01
CA ASP A 187 -14.45 3.80 3.32
C ASP A 187 -13.77 2.50 2.84
N GLY A 188 -12.44 2.45 2.95
CA GLY A 188 -11.63 1.29 2.57
C GLY A 188 -11.35 1.12 1.06
N SER A 189 -11.91 2.00 0.23
CA SER A 189 -11.66 2.02 -1.22
C SER A 189 -10.50 2.94 -1.58
N PRO A 190 -9.62 2.59 -2.53
CA PRO A 190 -8.58 3.48 -3.06
C PRO A 190 -9.20 4.75 -3.65
N VAL A 191 -8.74 5.93 -3.23
CA VAL A 191 -9.26 7.22 -3.72
C VAL A 191 -8.18 8.08 -4.34
N ALA A 192 -7.07 8.26 -3.64
CA ALA A 192 -6.00 9.14 -4.10
C ALA A 192 -4.63 8.60 -3.72
N ILE A 193 -3.62 9.07 -4.42
CA ILE A 193 -2.23 9.03 -4.00
C ILE A 193 -1.69 10.45 -4.08
N THR A 194 -0.79 10.78 -3.16
CA THR A 194 -0.03 12.02 -3.19
C THR A 194 1.45 11.70 -3.18
N ALA A 195 2.22 12.46 -3.94
CA ALA A 195 3.67 12.42 -3.93
C ALA A 195 4.22 13.83 -3.67
N ALA A 196 5.48 13.91 -3.29
CA ALA A 196 6.17 15.18 -3.05
C ALA A 196 7.62 15.15 -3.58
N PRO A 197 7.84 14.88 -4.87
CA PRO A 197 9.19 14.90 -5.44
C PRO A 197 9.77 16.32 -5.44
N TYR A 198 11.10 16.41 -5.38
CA TYR A 198 11.83 17.68 -5.52
C TYR A 198 11.85 18.20 -6.96
N GLN A 199 11.72 17.30 -7.94
CA GLN A 199 11.70 17.63 -9.37
C GLN A 199 10.71 16.71 -10.07
N VAL A 200 10.07 17.24 -11.12
CA VAL A 200 9.19 16.47 -12.00
C VAL A 200 9.80 16.55 -13.39
N ALA A 201 10.33 15.42 -13.88
CA ALA A 201 11.01 15.39 -15.17
C ALA A 201 9.98 15.46 -16.33
N PRO A 202 10.39 15.89 -17.54
CA PRO A 202 9.51 15.85 -18.72
C PRO A 202 8.90 14.45 -18.99
N GLU A 203 9.61 13.38 -18.65
CA GLU A 203 9.14 12.01 -18.79
C GLU A 203 7.99 11.71 -17.80
N ASP A 204 8.08 12.22 -16.58
CA ASP A 204 7.02 12.14 -15.57
C ASP A 204 5.77 12.91 -16.03
N GLU A 205 5.95 14.06 -16.69
CA GLU A 205 4.84 14.81 -17.30
C GLU A 205 4.09 13.97 -18.32
N VAL A 206 4.81 13.34 -19.23
CA VAL A 206 4.25 12.44 -20.24
C VAL A 206 3.55 11.27 -19.56
N ARG A 207 4.15 10.72 -18.51
CA ARG A 207 3.62 9.60 -17.75
C ARG A 207 2.32 9.92 -17.00
N LEU A 208 2.26 11.07 -16.33
CA LEU A 208 1.06 11.55 -15.63
C LEU A 208 -0.08 11.81 -16.61
N LYS A 209 0.22 12.38 -17.79
CA LYS A 209 -0.76 12.55 -18.89
C LYS A 209 -1.19 11.22 -19.50
N TRP A 210 -0.32 10.22 -19.52
CA TRP A 210 -0.69 8.87 -19.98
C TRP A 210 -1.74 8.25 -19.05
N TRP A 211 -1.56 8.35 -17.73
CA TRP A 211 -2.53 7.82 -16.76
C TRP A 211 -3.95 8.39 -16.94
N THR A 212 -4.08 9.70 -17.10
CA THR A 212 -5.39 10.35 -17.26
C THR A 212 -6.04 10.08 -18.62
N ARG A 213 -5.24 9.80 -19.66
CA ARG A 213 -5.75 9.39 -20.97
C ARG A 213 -6.20 7.93 -20.99
N THR A 214 -5.43 7.04 -20.37
CA THR A 214 -5.68 5.59 -20.35
C THR A 214 -6.82 5.22 -19.41
N ASP A 215 -6.97 5.92 -18.28
CA ASP A 215 -8.10 5.73 -17.38
C ASP A 215 -8.77 7.08 -17.08
N ARG A 216 -9.92 7.32 -17.74
CA ARG A 216 -10.69 8.57 -17.61
C ARG A 216 -11.23 8.82 -16.20
N ARG A 217 -11.20 7.81 -15.32
CA ARG A 217 -11.54 7.98 -13.90
C ARG A 217 -10.42 8.65 -13.13
N LEU A 218 -9.19 8.66 -13.64
CA LEU A 218 -8.06 9.29 -12.98
C LEU A 218 -7.96 10.77 -13.35
N ALA A 219 -7.65 11.59 -12.36
CA ALA A 219 -7.25 12.98 -12.52
C ALA A 219 -5.93 13.21 -11.80
N VAL A 220 -5.21 14.24 -12.24
CA VAL A 220 -3.94 14.68 -11.65
C VAL A 220 -3.97 16.19 -11.48
N ALA A 221 -3.47 16.67 -10.35
CA ALA A 221 -3.26 18.08 -10.05
C ALA A 221 -1.90 18.28 -9.39
N ARG A 222 -1.36 19.50 -9.52
CA ARG A 222 -0.08 19.90 -8.93
C ARG A 222 -0.18 21.19 -8.16
N GLY A 223 0.62 21.29 -7.11
CA GLY A 223 0.77 22.49 -6.30
C GLY A 223 2.03 22.41 -5.46
N THR A 224 2.09 23.27 -4.45
CA THR A 224 3.21 23.32 -3.50
C THR A 224 3.27 22.02 -2.70
N GLY A 225 4.48 21.46 -2.55
CA GLY A 225 4.72 20.22 -1.81
C GLY A 225 4.53 20.36 -0.31
N TRP A 226 4.11 19.27 0.32
CA TRP A 226 3.89 19.19 1.77
C TRP A 226 5.07 18.58 2.53
N HIS A 227 6.08 18.00 1.87
CA HIS A 227 7.15 17.25 2.55
C HIS A 227 8.33 18.12 2.98
N GLY A 228 8.58 19.21 2.26
CA GLY A 228 9.61 20.18 2.58
C GLY A 228 9.75 21.26 1.52
N PRO A 229 10.62 22.27 1.76
CA PRO A 229 10.85 23.36 0.82
C PRO A 229 11.23 22.85 -0.58
N GLY A 230 10.64 23.46 -1.60
CA GLY A 230 10.94 23.15 -3.01
C GLY A 230 10.35 21.84 -3.54
N THR A 231 9.62 21.07 -2.73
CA THR A 231 8.90 19.88 -3.23
C THR A 231 7.64 20.29 -4.00
N THR A 232 7.23 19.48 -4.97
CA THR A 232 5.98 19.64 -5.71
C THR A 232 4.96 18.63 -5.22
N GLN A 233 3.78 19.04 -4.76
CA GLN A 233 2.72 18.09 -4.45
C GLN A 233 2.08 17.64 -5.76
N ILE A 234 2.15 16.35 -6.03
CA ILE A 234 1.34 15.71 -7.07
C ILE A 234 0.20 14.98 -6.38
N VAL A 235 -1.04 15.27 -6.78
CA VAL A 235 -2.23 14.54 -6.33
C VAL A 235 -2.79 13.79 -7.53
N MET A 236 -2.85 12.47 -7.48
CA MET A 236 -3.58 11.65 -8.46
C MET A 236 -4.75 10.96 -7.77
N TRP A 237 -5.95 11.07 -8.34
CA TRP A 237 -7.14 10.54 -7.68
C TRP A 237 -8.20 10.04 -8.65
N ARG A 238 -9.16 9.31 -8.07
CA ARG A 238 -10.35 8.80 -8.73
C ARG A 238 -11.50 9.80 -8.71
N ARG A 239 -11.83 10.35 -9.87
CA ARG A 239 -12.94 11.27 -10.12
C ARG A 239 -14.30 10.68 -9.80
N ASP A 240 -14.45 9.36 -9.94
CA ASP A 240 -15.68 8.64 -9.65
C ASP A 240 -15.95 8.45 -8.14
N ILE A 241 -14.96 8.73 -7.28
CA ILE A 241 -15.12 8.70 -5.81
C ILE A 241 -14.96 10.10 -5.20
N ALA A 242 -14.04 10.91 -5.72
CA ALA A 242 -13.84 12.29 -5.32
C ALA A 242 -13.83 13.17 -6.57
N ARG A 243 -14.86 14.01 -6.75
CA ARG A 243 -15.05 14.82 -7.95
C ARG A 243 -13.84 15.73 -8.24
N GLU A 244 -13.28 16.32 -7.18
CA GLU A 244 -12.13 17.20 -7.23
C GLU A 244 -11.29 17.01 -5.96
N LEU A 245 -9.97 16.99 -6.12
CA LEU A 245 -9.01 17.11 -5.02
C LEU A 245 -7.95 18.11 -5.46
N ARG A 246 -7.84 19.22 -4.72
CA ARG A 246 -6.78 20.22 -4.93
C ARG A 246 -5.56 19.85 -4.09
N PRO A 247 -4.34 20.24 -4.51
CA PRO A 247 -3.18 20.26 -3.61
C PRO A 247 -3.48 21.07 -2.33
N ALA A 248 -2.72 20.77 -1.27
CA ALA A 248 -2.84 21.38 0.05
C ALA A 248 -2.41 22.86 0.07
#